data_AF-Q9SXU8-F1
#
_entry.id   AF-Q9SXU8-F1
#
_cell.length_a   1.000
_cell.length_b   1.000
_cell.length_c   1.000
_cell.angle_alpha   90.00
_cell.angle_beta   90.00
_cell.angle_gamma   90.00
#
_symmetry.space_group_name_H-M   'P 1'
#
loop_
_entity.id
_entity.type
_entity.pdbx_description
1 polymer ?
#
loop_
_entity_poly.entity_id
_entity_poly.type
_entity_poly.pdbx_seq_one_letter_code
_entity_poly.pdbx_strand_id
1 'polypeptide(L)'
;LVAGEAGTGIAELIALEMSKQTKTPIEETRKKIWLVDSKGLIVSSRANSLQHFKKPWAHEHEPVGTLIDAVKVIKPTVLIGSSGVGKTFTKEVIEAMTSNNEKPLILALSNPTSQSECTAEEAYTWSEGRAIFASGSPFDPVEYNGKVYYSGQSNNAYIFPGFG
;
A
#
# COMPACT_ATOMS: atom_id res chain seq x y z
N LEU A 1 0.35 -0.13 4.34
CA LEU A 1 -0.59 -1.18 3.89
C LEU A 1 -1.89 -1.06 4.68
N VAL A 2 -3.05 -1.44 4.12
CA VAL A 2 -4.27 -1.57 4.92
C VAL A 2 -4.34 -2.96 5.57
N ALA A 3 -4.54 -3.01 6.90
CA ALA A 3 -4.33 -4.21 7.71
C ALA A 3 -5.53 -5.17 7.73
N GLY A 4 -5.82 -5.77 6.58
CA GLY A 4 -6.56 -7.04 6.48
C GLY A 4 -5.60 -8.24 6.43
N GLU A 5 -6.14 -9.46 6.39
CA GLU A 5 -5.35 -10.70 6.31
C GLU A 5 -4.42 -10.72 5.07
N ALA A 6 -4.96 -10.33 3.91
CA ALA A 6 -4.18 -10.15 2.69
C ALA A 6 -3.04 -9.12 2.87
N GLY A 7 -3.33 -8.00 3.52
CA GLY A 7 -2.35 -6.95 3.78
C GLY A 7 -1.19 -7.43 4.67
N THR A 8 -1.49 -8.21 5.72
CA THR A 8 -0.43 -8.79 6.56
C THR A 8 0.36 -9.88 5.87
N GLY A 9 -0.26 -10.69 5.00
CA GLY A 9 0.46 -11.68 4.19
C GLY A 9 1.43 -11.04 3.21
N ILE A 10 1.00 -9.98 2.52
CA ILE A 10 1.86 -9.18 1.64
C ILE A 10 3.01 -8.55 2.44
N ALA A 11 2.71 -7.94 3.60
CA ALA A 11 3.72 -7.35 4.48
C ALA A 11 4.80 -8.37 4.88
N GLU A 12 4.37 -9.58 5.23
CA GLU A 12 5.26 -10.64 5.69
C GLU A 12 6.17 -11.14 4.58
N LEU A 13 5.65 -11.34 3.35
CA LEU A 13 6.48 -11.73 2.21
C LEU A 13 7.49 -10.64 1.82
N ILE A 14 7.09 -9.36 1.89
CA ILE A 14 8.01 -8.23 1.66
C ILE A 14 9.11 -8.23 2.73
N ALA A 15 8.76 -8.36 4.01
CA ALA A 15 9.75 -8.40 5.10
C ALA A 15 10.70 -9.59 4.94
N LEU A 16 10.17 -10.77 4.64
CA LEU A 16 10.96 -11.98 4.42
C LEU A 16 11.95 -11.81 3.26
N GLU A 17 11.50 -11.26 2.13
CA GLU A 17 12.36 -11.03 0.98
C GLU A 17 13.43 -9.98 1.28
N MET A 18 13.06 -8.86 1.93
CA MET A 18 14.02 -7.87 2.42
C MET A 18 15.07 -8.48 3.35
N SER A 19 14.64 -9.35 4.27
CA SER A 19 15.52 -10.05 5.23
C SER A 19 16.53 -10.94 4.50
N LYS A 20 16.08 -11.72 3.51
CA LYS A 20 16.93 -12.59 2.69
C LYS A 20 17.96 -11.79 1.89
N GLN A 21 17.53 -10.74 1.19
CA GLN A 21 18.41 -9.92 0.36
C GLN A 21 19.47 -9.17 1.19
N THR A 22 19.07 -8.66 2.36
CA THR A 22 19.95 -7.83 3.21
C THR A 22 20.67 -8.61 4.30
N LYS A 23 20.40 -9.92 4.46
CA LYS A 23 20.88 -10.76 5.57
C LYS A 23 20.58 -10.17 6.96
N THR A 24 19.51 -9.38 7.05
CA THR A 24 19.08 -8.71 8.29
C THR A 24 17.95 -9.52 8.91
N PRO A 25 17.86 -9.66 10.25
CA PRO A 25 16.76 -10.37 10.89
C PRO A 25 15.39 -9.84 10.48
N ILE A 26 14.41 -10.73 10.30
CA ILE A 26 13.07 -10.36 9.80
C ILE A 26 12.42 -9.26 10.65
N GLU A 27 12.59 -9.31 11.97
CA GLU A 27 12.05 -8.29 12.89
C GLU A 27 12.56 -6.88 12.60
N GLU A 28 13.82 -6.73 12.19
CA GLU A 28 14.39 -5.43 11.80
C GLU A 28 13.85 -4.97 10.45
N THR A 29 13.56 -5.89 9.53
CA THR A 29 12.95 -5.53 8.24
C THR A 29 11.48 -5.11 8.38
N ARG A 30 10.74 -5.71 9.33
CA ARG A 30 9.35 -5.33 9.62
C ARG A 30 9.23 -3.87 10.10
N LYS A 31 10.24 -3.31 10.76
CA LYS A 31 10.25 -1.89 11.21
C LYS A 31 10.12 -0.88 10.07
N LYS A 32 10.38 -1.27 8.82
CA LYS A 32 10.21 -0.42 7.64
C LYS A 32 8.80 -0.49 7.05
N ILE A 33 7.93 -1.33 7.59
CA ILE A 33 6.60 -1.62 7.05
C ILE A 33 5.54 -1.20 8.07
N TRP A 34 4.66 -0.29 7.64
CA TRP A 34 3.60 0.28 8.47
C TRP A 34 2.21 -0.12 7.97
N LEU A 35 1.33 -0.43 8.91
CA LEU A 35 -0.02 -0.90 8.64
C LEU A 35 -1.04 0.03 9.28
N VAL A 36 -2.12 0.33 8.56
CA VAL A 36 -3.25 1.15 9.01
C VAL A 36 -4.51 0.28 8.95
N ASP A 37 -5.34 0.30 9.99
CA ASP A 37 -6.66 -0.33 9.97
C ASP A 37 -7.78 0.67 10.23
N SER A 38 -9.00 0.18 10.45
CA SER A 38 -10.17 1.03 10.70
C SER A 38 -10.06 1.93 11.93
N LYS A 39 -9.09 1.69 12.83
CA LYS A 39 -8.81 2.56 13.99
C LYS A 39 -7.51 3.36 13.83
N GLY A 40 -6.94 3.41 12.62
CA GLY A 40 -5.72 4.15 12.32
C GLY A 40 -4.45 3.30 12.30
N LEU A 41 -3.29 3.94 12.46
CA LEU A 41 -1.96 3.31 12.42
C LEU A 41 -1.81 2.26 13.53
N ILE A 42 -1.30 1.09 13.15
CA ILE A 42 -0.97 0.01 14.08
C ILE A 42 0.33 0.37 14.79
N VAL A 43 0.24 0.56 16.10
CA VAL A 43 1.34 1.00 16.97
C VAL A 43 1.35 0.23 18.29
N SER A 44 2.48 0.22 18.98
CA SER A 44 2.72 -0.57 20.20
C SER A 44 1.70 -0.28 21.31
N SER A 45 1.27 0.97 21.48
CA SER A 45 0.25 1.37 22.46
C SER A 45 -1.11 0.70 22.23
N ARG A 46 -1.38 0.17 21.02
CA ARG A 46 -2.59 -0.57 20.67
C ARG A 46 -2.45 -2.08 20.81
N ALA A 47 -1.26 -2.62 21.08
CA ALA A 47 -0.92 -4.05 20.97
C ALA A 47 -1.88 -5.00 21.72
N ASN A 48 -2.39 -4.60 22.88
CA ASN A 48 -3.32 -5.41 23.68
C ASN A 48 -4.70 -5.59 23.04
N SER A 49 -5.09 -4.66 22.16
CA SER A 49 -6.39 -4.67 21.46
C SER A 49 -6.32 -5.28 20.06
N LEU A 50 -5.12 -5.63 19.59
CA LEU A 50 -4.89 -6.13 18.24
C LEU A 50 -5.03 -7.65 18.17
N GLN A 51 -5.58 -8.12 17.06
CA GLN A 51 -5.52 -9.53 16.66
C GLN A 51 -4.07 -10.00 16.54
N HIS A 52 -3.80 -11.27 16.80
CA HIS A 52 -2.44 -11.81 16.88
C HIS A 52 -1.57 -11.48 15.66
N PHE A 53 -2.11 -11.65 14.45
CA PHE A 53 -1.41 -11.41 13.18
C PHE A 53 -1.07 -9.92 12.93
N LYS A 54 -1.66 -8.99 13.68
CA LYS A 54 -1.36 -7.55 13.62
C LYS A 54 -0.24 -7.13 14.58
N LYS A 55 0.02 -7.92 15.63
CA LYS A 55 0.99 -7.57 16.70
C LYS A 55 2.43 -7.39 16.19
N PRO A 56 2.95 -8.20 15.24
CA PRO A 56 4.30 -8.00 14.71
C PRO A 56 4.52 -6.65 14.00
N TRP A 57 3.44 -5.95 13.66
CA TRP A 57 3.47 -4.67 12.96
C TRP A 57 3.25 -3.47 13.88
N ALA A 58 3.08 -3.72 15.20
CA ALA A 58 2.79 -2.70 16.21
C ALA A 58 4.09 -2.07 16.73
N HIS A 59 4.70 -1.24 15.88
CA HIS A 59 5.94 -0.53 16.19
C HIS A 59 5.71 0.62 17.18
N GLU A 60 6.78 1.06 17.85
CA GLU A 60 6.72 2.25 18.70
C GLU A 60 6.52 3.51 17.84
N HIS A 61 5.39 4.18 18.04
CA HIS A 61 5.03 5.44 17.41
C HIS A 61 3.79 6.02 18.09
N GLU A 62 3.60 7.34 18.02
CA GLU A 62 2.38 7.99 18.49
C GLU A 62 1.15 7.51 17.69
N PRO A 63 -0.03 7.36 18.31
CA PRO A 63 -1.24 6.98 17.60
C PRO A 63 -1.58 7.98 16.49
N VAL A 64 -1.88 7.47 15.30
CA VAL A 64 -2.32 8.28 14.16
C VAL A 64 -3.66 7.75 13.65
N GLY A 65 -4.68 8.61 13.61
CA GLY A 65 -6.06 8.19 13.36
C GLY A 65 -6.44 8.00 11.88
N THR A 66 -5.78 8.71 10.96
CA THR A 66 -6.15 8.74 9.54
C THR A 66 -5.02 8.29 8.62
N LEU A 67 -5.37 7.82 7.42
CA LEU A 67 -4.38 7.43 6.41
C LEU A 67 -3.52 8.62 5.95
N ILE A 68 -4.13 9.79 5.73
CA ILE A 68 -3.41 10.98 5.30
C ILE A 68 -2.37 11.43 6.33
N ASP A 69 -2.73 11.42 7.62
CA ASP A 69 -1.79 11.77 8.68
C ASP A 69 -0.68 10.73 8.79
N ALA A 70 -1.01 9.45 8.61
CA ALA A 70 -0.01 8.39 8.59
C ALA A 70 0.98 8.58 7.42
N VAL A 71 0.50 8.93 6.23
CA VAL A 71 1.37 9.22 5.08
C VAL A 71 2.26 10.44 5.34
N LYS A 72 1.73 11.50 5.97
CA LYS A 72 2.51 12.71 6.28
C LYS A 72 3.62 12.47 7.32
N VAL A 73 3.35 11.65 8.33
CA VAL A 73 4.31 11.39 9.42
C VAL A 73 5.30 10.29 9.04
N ILE A 74 4.82 9.18 8.48
CA ILE A 74 5.67 8.04 8.09
C ILE A 74 6.44 8.32 6.80
N LYS A 75 5.90 9.16 5.92
CA LYS A 75 6.48 9.50 4.60
C LYS A 75 6.87 8.26 3.80
N PRO A 76 5.94 7.32 3.56
CA PRO A 76 6.26 6.07 2.88
C PRO A 76 6.60 6.32 1.41
N THR A 77 7.49 5.49 0.86
CA THR A 77 7.82 5.47 -0.58
C THR A 77 6.85 4.59 -1.39
N VAL A 78 6.22 3.62 -0.71
CA VAL A 78 5.28 2.66 -1.27
C VAL A 78 3.98 2.70 -0.49
N LEU A 79 2.86 2.85 -1.19
CA LEU A 79 1.51 2.81 -0.64
C LEU A 79 0.74 1.65 -1.28
N ILE A 80 0.20 0.77 -0.45
CA ILE A 80 -0.52 -0.45 -0.89
C ILE A 80 -1.87 -0.53 -0.19
N GLY A 81 -2.91 -0.62 -0.99
CA GLY A 81 -4.30 -0.75 -0.59
C GLY A 81 -4.75 -2.18 -0.77
N SER A 82 -5.31 -2.75 0.30
CA SER A 82 -5.87 -4.10 0.33
C SER A 82 -7.05 -4.14 1.30
N SER A 83 -7.84 -3.06 1.29
CA SER A 83 -8.88 -2.78 2.29
C SER A 83 -10.24 -3.37 1.96
N GLY A 84 -10.51 -3.62 0.68
CA GLY A 84 -11.86 -3.89 0.17
C GLY A 84 -12.79 -2.67 0.22
N VAL A 85 -12.24 -1.47 0.47
CA VAL A 85 -12.99 -0.21 0.57
C VAL A 85 -12.48 0.76 -0.49
N GLY A 86 -13.34 1.04 -1.47
CA GLY A 86 -13.01 1.95 -2.56
C GLY A 86 -12.80 3.40 -2.10
N LYS A 87 -12.06 4.17 -2.91
CA LYS A 87 -11.84 5.62 -2.76
C LYS A 87 -11.15 6.05 -1.45
N THR A 88 -10.37 5.15 -0.84
CA THR A 88 -9.60 5.48 0.37
C THR A 88 -8.27 6.17 0.07
N PHE A 89 -7.73 6.03 -1.15
CA PHE A 89 -6.57 6.81 -1.62
C PHE A 89 -7.08 8.09 -2.24
N THR A 90 -7.45 9.05 -1.39
CA THR A 90 -7.96 10.35 -1.84
C THR A 90 -6.88 11.17 -2.54
N LYS A 91 -7.30 12.25 -3.21
CA LYS A 91 -6.40 13.21 -3.83
C LYS A 91 -5.31 13.70 -2.88
N GLU A 92 -5.68 14.07 -1.66
CA GLU A 92 -4.75 14.54 -0.65
C GLU A 92 -3.73 13.48 -0.25
N VAL A 93 -4.12 12.20 -0.23
CA VAL A 93 -3.22 11.08 0.06
C VAL A 93 -2.21 10.90 -1.06
N ILE A 94 -2.66 10.93 -2.33
CA ILE A 94 -1.76 10.77 -3.48
C ILE A 94 -0.83 11.98 -3.65
N GLU A 95 -1.32 13.20 -3.44
CA GLU A 95 -0.50 14.40 -3.43
C GLU A 95 0.52 14.39 -2.28
N ALA A 96 0.13 13.92 -1.09
CA ALA A 96 1.07 13.72 0.02
C ALA A 96 2.14 12.67 -0.29
N MET A 97 1.78 11.55 -0.92
CA MET A 97 2.76 10.57 -1.44
C MET A 97 3.71 11.20 -2.46
N THR A 98 3.16 12.03 -3.34
CA THR A 98 3.86 12.63 -4.49
C THR A 98 4.76 13.81 -4.09
N SER A 99 4.46 14.49 -2.99
CA SER A 99 5.33 15.50 -2.38
C SER A 99 6.49 14.89 -1.58
N ASN A 100 6.28 13.72 -0.98
CA ASN A 100 7.31 12.99 -0.25
C ASN A 100 8.27 12.23 -1.18
N ASN A 101 7.86 11.91 -2.40
CA ASN A 101 8.58 11.01 -3.30
C ASN A 101 8.59 11.55 -4.74
N GLU A 102 9.75 11.51 -5.40
CA GLU A 102 9.83 11.85 -6.82
C GLU A 102 8.95 10.91 -7.68
N LYS A 103 8.99 9.61 -7.38
CA LYS A 103 8.21 8.55 -8.06
C LYS A 103 7.54 7.64 -7.03
N PRO A 104 6.35 7.98 -6.52
CA PRO A 104 5.65 7.14 -5.53
C PRO A 104 5.15 5.85 -6.17
N LEU A 105 5.30 4.72 -5.47
CA LEU A 105 4.68 3.44 -5.87
C LEU A 105 3.32 3.32 -5.19
N ILE A 106 2.25 3.22 -5.99
CA ILE A 106 0.86 3.16 -5.51
C ILE A 106 0.20 1.89 -6.05
N LEU A 107 -0.21 1.00 -5.14
CA LEU A 107 -0.85 -0.27 -5.47
C LEU A 107 -2.28 -0.28 -4.92
N ALA A 108 -3.30 -0.23 -5.78
CA ALA A 108 -4.72 -0.28 -5.39
C ALA A 108 -5.30 -1.68 -5.67
N LEU A 109 -5.13 -2.61 -4.73
CA LEU A 109 -5.31 -4.04 -4.98
C LEU A 109 -6.72 -4.55 -4.71
N SER A 110 -7.60 -3.71 -4.16
CA SER A 110 -8.97 -4.12 -3.86
C SER A 110 -9.78 -4.38 -5.13
N ASN A 111 -10.61 -5.43 -5.08
CA ASN A 111 -11.43 -5.91 -6.18
C ASN A 111 -12.92 -5.90 -5.79
N PRO A 112 -13.85 -5.71 -6.74
CA PRO A 112 -13.64 -5.31 -8.14
C PRO A 112 -13.25 -3.82 -8.26
N THR A 113 -13.23 -3.25 -9.47
CA THR A 113 -12.88 -1.83 -9.71
C THR A 113 -13.63 -0.84 -8.81
N SER A 114 -14.89 -1.11 -8.46
CA SER A 114 -15.68 -0.27 -7.55
C SER A 114 -15.16 -0.22 -6.11
N GLN A 115 -14.31 -1.17 -5.72
CA GLN A 115 -13.64 -1.23 -4.43
C GLN A 115 -12.17 -0.83 -4.50
N SER A 116 -11.66 -0.46 -5.67
CA SER A 116 -10.28 0.03 -5.81
C SER A 116 -10.06 1.27 -4.97
N GLU A 117 -8.94 1.33 -4.25
CA GLU A 117 -8.62 2.46 -3.37
C GLU A 117 -8.54 3.80 -4.11
N CYS A 118 -8.11 3.78 -5.37
CA CYS A 118 -8.27 4.83 -6.38
C CYS A 118 -8.29 4.21 -7.78
N THR A 119 -8.65 4.98 -8.80
CA THR A 119 -8.52 4.57 -10.21
C THR A 119 -7.12 4.85 -10.75
N ALA A 120 -6.80 4.27 -11.91
CA ALA A 120 -5.57 4.61 -12.64
C ALA A 120 -5.53 6.09 -13.02
N GLU A 121 -6.65 6.65 -13.47
CA GLU A 121 -6.75 8.06 -13.86
C GLU A 121 -6.49 8.99 -12.68
N GLU A 122 -7.09 8.70 -11.52
CA GLU A 122 -6.87 9.42 -10.27
C GLU A 122 -5.40 9.34 -9.85
N ALA A 123 -4.80 8.15 -9.88
CA ALA A 123 -3.40 7.95 -9.51
C ALA A 123 -2.43 8.76 -10.38
N TYR A 124 -2.59 8.73 -11.71
CA TYR A 124 -1.70 9.50 -12.60
C TYR A 124 -1.99 11.01 -12.53
N THR A 125 -3.26 11.42 -12.49
CA THR A 125 -3.61 12.83 -12.48
C THR A 125 -3.13 13.51 -11.19
N TRP A 126 -3.40 12.90 -10.03
CA TRP A 126 -3.04 13.49 -8.73
C TRP A 126 -1.56 13.32 -8.39
N SER A 127 -0.84 12.48 -9.13
CA SER A 127 0.63 12.37 -9.01
C SER A 127 1.40 13.10 -10.10
N GLU A 128 0.73 13.90 -10.93
CA GLU A 128 1.34 14.61 -12.06
C GLU A 128 2.07 13.66 -13.04
N GLY A 129 1.53 12.45 -13.21
CA GLY A 129 2.10 11.39 -14.05
C GLY A 129 3.34 10.70 -13.48
N ARG A 130 3.69 10.96 -12.21
CA ARG A 130 4.91 10.43 -11.58
C ARG A 130 4.73 9.10 -10.86
N ALA A 131 3.49 8.75 -10.49
CA ALA A 131 3.25 7.49 -9.80
C ALA A 131 3.55 6.28 -10.68
N ILE A 132 4.16 5.27 -10.07
CA ILE A 132 4.13 3.90 -10.59
C ILE A 132 2.87 3.28 -10.02
N PHE A 133 1.90 2.96 -10.90
CA PHE A 133 0.60 2.46 -10.48
C PHE A 133 0.33 1.04 -10.98
N ALA A 134 -0.23 0.21 -10.11
CA ALA A 134 -0.82 -1.07 -10.47
C ALA A 134 -2.06 -1.34 -9.59
N SER A 135 -2.97 -2.16 -10.11
CA SER A 135 -4.26 -2.40 -9.48
C SER A 135 -4.63 -3.89 -9.42
N GLY A 136 -5.58 -4.24 -8.55
CA GLY A 136 -6.12 -5.61 -8.50
C GLY A 136 -7.04 -5.91 -9.70
N SER A 137 -7.83 -4.92 -10.09
CA SER A 137 -8.76 -4.98 -11.23
C SER A 137 -8.20 -4.23 -12.44
N PRO A 138 -8.58 -4.60 -13.68
CA PRO A 138 -8.10 -3.90 -14.86
C PRO A 138 -8.69 -2.48 -14.95
N PHE A 139 -7.89 -1.55 -15.48
CA PHE A 139 -8.31 -0.20 -15.86
C PHE A 139 -7.88 0.06 -17.30
N ASP A 140 -8.63 0.91 -17.99
CA ASP A 140 -8.27 1.37 -19.33
C ASP A 140 -6.97 2.19 -19.31
N PRO A 141 -6.24 2.26 -20.44
CA PRO A 141 -5.08 3.13 -20.55
C PRO A 141 -5.44 4.59 -20.27
N VAL A 142 -4.54 5.30 -19.59
CA VAL A 142 -4.75 6.72 -19.21
C VAL A 142 -3.80 7.60 -20.01
N GLU A 143 -4.32 8.61 -20.69
CA GLU A 143 -3.50 9.65 -21.29
C GLU A 143 -3.33 10.82 -20.32
N TYR A 144 -2.09 11.18 -19.99
CA TYR A 144 -1.78 12.33 -19.16
C TYR A 144 -0.59 13.10 -19.74
N ASN A 145 -0.78 14.39 -20.02
CA ASN A 145 0.21 15.29 -20.64
C ASN A 145 0.87 14.70 -21.92
N GLY A 146 0.06 14.14 -22.82
CA GLY A 146 0.52 13.58 -24.10
C GLY A 146 1.26 12.26 -23.99
N LYS A 147 1.27 11.63 -22.82
CA LYS A 147 1.82 10.29 -22.59
C LYS A 147 0.70 9.33 -22.19
N VAL A 148 0.68 8.16 -22.84
CA VAL A 148 -0.25 7.07 -22.51
C VAL A 148 0.39 6.14 -21.47
N TYR A 149 -0.35 5.85 -20.42
CA TYR A 149 0.03 4.97 -19.32
C TYR A 149 -0.80 3.69 -19.36
N TYR A 150 -0.10 2.56 -19.35
CA TYR A 150 -0.70 1.23 -19.25
C TYR A 150 -0.43 0.68 -17.86
N SER A 151 -1.45 0.64 -17.01
CA SER A 151 -1.33 0.17 -15.64
C SER A 151 -1.32 -1.35 -15.57
N GLY A 152 -0.38 -1.91 -14.81
CA GLY A 152 -0.31 -3.36 -14.59
C GLY A 152 -1.46 -3.85 -13.69
N GLN A 153 -1.94 -5.08 -13.96
CA GLN A 153 -2.86 -5.77 -13.08
C GLN A 153 -2.11 -6.78 -12.20
N SER A 154 -2.30 -6.71 -10.89
CA SER A 154 -1.75 -7.64 -9.90
C SER A 154 -2.61 -8.91 -9.84
N ASN A 155 -2.60 -9.69 -10.91
CA ASN A 155 -3.41 -10.90 -11.04
C ASN A 155 -2.62 -12.15 -10.59
N ASN A 156 -3.18 -12.94 -9.68
CA ASN A 156 -2.54 -14.16 -9.20
C ASN A 156 -2.32 -15.22 -10.30
N ALA A 157 -3.01 -15.11 -11.43
CA ALA A 157 -2.80 -15.94 -12.63
C ALA A 157 -1.36 -15.85 -13.19
N TYR A 158 -0.60 -14.81 -12.85
CA TYR A 158 0.82 -14.73 -13.21
C TYR A 158 1.73 -15.69 -12.41
N ILE A 159 1.24 -16.21 -11.27
CA ILE A 159 2.05 -17.05 -10.37
C ILE A 159 1.52 -18.48 -10.33
N PHE A 160 0.23 -18.69 -10.01
CA PHE A 160 -0.28 -20.02 -9.71
C PHE A 160 -0.09 -21.08 -10.80
N PRO A 161 -0.30 -20.80 -12.11
CA PRO A 161 -0.15 -21.81 -13.15
C PRO A 161 1.27 -22.39 -13.29
N GLY A 162 2.30 -21.59 -12.97
CA GLY A 162 3.70 -22.04 -13.03
C GLY A 162 4.23 -22.60 -11.72
N PHE A 163 3.47 -22.46 -10.63
CA PHE A 163 3.87 -22.92 -9.30
C PHE A 163 3.35 -24.33 -8.97
N GLY A 164 2.15 -24.68 -9.45
CA GLY A 164 1.54 -26.00 -9.26
C GLY A 164 2.16 -27.07 -10.16
#